data_AF-A0A8X6K8K1-F1
#
_entry.id   AF-A0A8X6K8K1-F1
#
_cell.length_a   1.000
_cell.length_b   1.000
_cell.length_c   1.000
_cell.angle_alpha   90.00
_cell.angle_beta   90.00
_cell.angle_gamma   90.00
#
_symmetry.space_group_name_H-M   'P 1'
#
loop_
_entity.id
_entity.type
_entity.pdbx_description
1 polymer ?
#
loop_
_entity_poly.entity_id
_entity_poly.type
_entity_poly.pdbx_seq_one_letter_code
_entity_poly.pdbx_strand_id
1 'polypeptide(L)'
;MATPLYLKDPSGNEMYLTNNEGDEYYLTGRKQVFAIKEGKRYYAKDKDKNEIYPIVNNKVQTIPFLYAKDASGNDTYPTDLHGNEFPIPVKGTGGFMYATDKDGNAFYPTDNTGKEMTYGKYIYKKDGYIKYPLNRVGHPEYQTDDTTNDEVYVFQMDGSINWGVDKEGNQRYAKKENGDEYYPANGEFACDPSGSPQYARTSDGEVYFPWMPKEMKVI
;
A
#
# COMPACT_ATOMS: atom_id res chain seq x y z
N MET A 1 19.62 35.37 20.71
CA MET A 1 19.44 34.82 19.35
C MET A 1 19.02 33.37 19.48
N ALA A 2 17.89 32.97 18.89
CA ALA A 2 17.51 31.57 18.85
C ALA A 2 18.52 30.83 17.96
N THR A 3 19.16 29.79 18.48
CA THR A 3 20.07 28.93 17.70
C THR A 3 19.29 28.37 16.51
N PRO A 4 19.74 28.60 15.25
CA PRO A 4 19.05 28.05 14.09
C PRO A 4 19.01 26.53 14.20
N LEU A 5 17.83 25.97 13.94
CA LEU A 5 17.53 24.56 14.14
C LEU A 5 18.11 23.66 13.04
N TYR A 6 18.46 24.28 11.92
CA TYR A 6 19.05 23.71 10.72
C TYR A 6 20.14 24.64 10.21
N LEU A 7 21.09 24.12 9.44
CA LEU A 7 21.91 24.99 8.60
C LEU A 7 21.00 25.63 7.54
N LYS A 8 21.29 26.87 7.15
CA LYS A 8 20.61 27.51 6.03
C LYS A 8 21.59 27.82 4.92
N ASP A 9 21.23 27.49 3.69
CA ASP A 9 21.99 27.94 2.52
C ASP A 9 21.73 29.45 2.25
N PRO A 10 22.47 30.09 1.33
CA PRO A 10 22.24 31.50 0.98
C PRO A 10 20.83 31.81 0.44
N SER A 11 20.12 30.79 -0.05
CA SER A 11 18.73 30.90 -0.51
C SER A 11 17.72 30.71 0.63
N GLY A 12 18.18 30.43 1.85
CA GLY A 12 17.37 30.24 3.04
C GLY A 12 16.80 28.84 3.22
N ASN A 13 17.20 27.86 2.38
CA ASN A 13 16.78 26.47 2.52
C ASN A 13 17.41 25.86 3.77
N GLU A 14 16.60 25.16 4.56
CA GLU A 14 17.07 24.41 5.71
C GLU A 14 17.75 23.12 5.25
N MET A 15 18.85 22.77 5.91
CA MET A 15 19.64 21.58 5.63
C MET A 15 19.98 20.85 6.93
N TYR A 16 19.99 19.53 6.85
CA TYR A 16 20.53 18.68 7.89
C TYR A 16 22.06 18.72 7.88
N LEU A 17 22.67 18.40 9.02
CA LEU A 17 24.10 18.13 9.09
C LEU A 17 24.37 16.74 8.52
N THR A 18 25.52 16.58 7.87
CA THR A 18 25.96 15.32 7.27
C THR A 18 27.15 14.75 8.04
N ASN A 19 27.16 13.44 8.28
CA ASN A 19 28.32 12.74 8.85
C ASN A 19 29.39 12.46 7.77
N ASN A 20 30.49 11.81 8.14
CA ASN A 20 31.57 11.47 7.20
C ASN A 20 31.19 10.37 6.19
N GLU A 21 30.08 9.66 6.42
CA GLU A 21 29.57 8.60 5.55
C GLU A 21 28.57 9.14 4.52
N GLY A 22 28.14 10.40 4.66
CA GLY A 22 27.17 11.04 3.77
C GLY A 22 25.74 11.03 4.30
N ASP A 23 25.48 10.49 5.50
CA ASP A 23 24.14 10.49 6.10
C ASP A 23 23.84 11.83 6.77
N GLU A 24 22.65 12.33 6.49
CA GLU A 24 22.03 13.43 7.21
C GLU A 24 21.48 12.95 8.55
N TYR A 25 21.60 13.76 9.61
CA TYR A 25 21.11 13.38 10.94
C TYR A 25 20.27 14.44 11.63
N TYR A 26 19.35 13.97 12.46
CA TYR A 26 18.51 14.78 13.32
C TYR A 26 19.31 15.34 14.49
N LEU A 27 19.14 16.65 14.77
CA LEU A 27 19.63 17.23 16.02
C LEU A 27 18.77 16.76 17.19
N THR A 28 19.37 16.02 18.12
CA THR A 28 18.68 15.50 19.32
C THR A 28 18.15 16.61 20.23
N GLY A 29 17.02 16.36 20.91
CA GLY A 29 16.47 17.26 21.94
C GLY A 29 15.59 18.40 21.41
N ARG A 30 15.15 18.33 20.15
CA ARG A 30 14.32 19.37 19.52
C ARG A 30 12.99 18.79 19.01
N LYS A 31 11.98 19.67 18.84
CA LYS A 31 10.61 19.29 18.44
C LYS A 31 10.41 19.20 16.92
N GLN A 32 11.16 19.94 16.12
CA GLN A 32 11.03 19.87 14.66
C GLN A 32 11.82 18.67 14.14
N VAL A 33 11.19 17.93 13.24
CA VAL A 33 11.74 16.69 12.68
C VAL A 33 11.70 16.68 11.15
N PHE A 34 11.67 17.86 10.52
CA PHE A 34 11.77 18.07 9.07
C PHE A 34 12.56 19.34 8.77
N ALA A 35 13.28 19.35 7.66
CA ALA A 35 13.79 20.56 7.05
C ALA A 35 12.84 21.08 5.96
N ILE A 36 12.93 22.37 5.64
CA ILE A 36 12.22 23.01 4.54
C ILE A 36 13.19 23.40 3.43
N LYS A 37 12.99 22.86 2.23
CA LYS A 37 13.73 23.23 1.01
C LYS A 37 12.74 23.59 -0.08
N GLU A 38 12.91 24.76 -0.69
CA GLU A 38 12.01 25.27 -1.74
C GLU A 38 10.52 25.27 -1.32
N GLY A 39 10.26 25.56 -0.04
CA GLY A 39 8.91 25.56 0.55
C GLY A 39 8.32 24.16 0.80
N LYS A 40 9.05 23.08 0.49
CA LYS A 40 8.63 21.69 0.74
C LYS A 40 9.33 21.13 1.97
N ARG A 41 8.57 20.37 2.76
CA ARG A 41 9.08 19.66 3.94
C ARG A 41 9.69 18.33 3.51
N TYR A 42 10.80 17.94 4.12
CA TYR A 42 11.45 16.65 3.88
C TYR A 42 12.17 16.14 5.14
N TYR A 43 12.37 14.82 5.21
CA TYR A 43 13.11 14.16 6.29
C TYR A 43 14.62 14.07 5.96
N ALA A 44 15.45 13.73 6.95
CA ALA A 44 16.89 13.53 6.74
C ALA A 44 17.12 12.32 5.83
N LYS A 45 18.19 12.31 5.05
CA LYS A 45 18.53 11.22 4.11
C LYS A 45 19.76 10.42 4.53
N ASP A 46 19.77 9.12 4.25
CA ASP A 46 21.00 8.33 4.26
C ASP A 46 21.89 8.68 3.05
N LYS A 47 23.11 8.13 3.05
CA LYS A 47 24.06 8.22 1.93
C LYS A 47 23.50 7.72 0.58
N ASP A 48 22.52 6.83 0.63
CA ASP A 48 21.86 6.23 -0.53
C ASP A 48 20.66 7.08 -1.00
N LYS A 49 20.39 8.20 -0.32
CA LYS A 49 19.33 9.19 -0.57
C LYS A 49 17.92 8.74 -0.15
N ASN A 50 17.79 7.68 0.64
CA ASN A 50 16.52 7.34 1.28
C ASN A 50 16.29 8.27 2.46
N GLU A 51 15.11 8.85 2.54
CA GLU A 51 14.67 9.60 3.70
C GLU A 51 14.40 8.67 4.88
N ILE A 52 14.83 9.09 6.07
CA ILE A 52 14.80 8.31 7.29
C ILE A 52 13.84 8.96 8.25
N TYR A 53 12.93 8.18 8.84
CA TYR A 53 12.10 8.72 9.90
C TYR A 53 12.91 9.01 11.18
N PRO A 54 12.66 10.15 11.85
CA PRO A 54 13.25 10.47 13.15
C PRO A 54 12.76 9.47 14.22
N ILE A 55 13.69 8.99 15.05
CA ILE A 55 13.35 8.20 16.24
C ILE A 55 13.61 9.05 17.48
N VAL A 56 12.56 9.31 18.26
CA VAL A 56 12.65 10.08 19.51
C VAL A 56 12.02 9.26 20.63
N ASN A 57 12.78 9.00 21.70
CA ASN A 57 12.35 8.17 22.83
C ASN A 57 11.82 6.79 22.39
N ASN A 58 12.54 6.11 21.49
CA ASN A 58 12.16 4.83 20.88
C ASN A 58 10.80 4.85 20.16
N LYS A 59 10.36 6.01 19.68
CA LYS A 59 9.15 6.17 18.87
C LYS A 59 9.47 6.92 17.59
N VAL A 60 9.05 6.33 16.48
CA VAL A 60 9.09 6.99 15.18
C VAL A 60 8.20 8.24 15.20
N GLN A 61 8.75 9.38 14.77
CA GLN A 61 7.97 10.62 14.63
C GLN A 61 7.57 10.83 13.18
N THR A 62 6.27 11.01 12.96
CA THR A 62 5.70 11.28 11.64
C THR A 62 5.20 12.71 11.57
N ILE A 63 5.21 13.28 10.37
CA ILE A 63 4.63 14.59 10.09
C ILE A 63 3.30 14.39 9.37
N PRO A 64 2.23 15.07 9.79
CA PRO A 64 0.97 15.02 9.06
C PRO A 64 1.14 15.37 7.59
N PHE A 65 0.60 14.50 6.73
CA PHE A 65 0.62 14.63 5.28
C PHE A 65 2.03 14.57 4.65
N LEU A 66 2.97 13.84 5.26
CA LEU A 66 4.31 13.63 4.71
C LEU A 66 4.88 12.24 5.02
N TYR A 67 5.04 11.42 3.98
CA TYR A 67 5.83 10.20 4.02
C TYR A 67 7.30 10.48 3.70
N ALA A 68 8.19 9.66 4.27
CA ALA A 68 9.59 9.64 3.86
C ALA A 68 9.69 8.97 2.48
N LYS A 69 10.63 9.42 1.66
CA LYS A 69 10.84 8.89 0.32
C LYS A 69 12.07 8.01 0.19
N ASP A 70 11.97 6.90 -0.53
CA ASP A 70 13.14 6.14 -0.96
C ASP A 70 13.94 6.91 -2.03
N ALA A 71 15.12 6.39 -2.38
CA ALA A 71 15.97 6.97 -3.42
C ALA A 71 15.32 7.02 -4.82
N SER A 72 14.27 6.21 -5.05
CA SER A 72 13.49 6.18 -6.30
C SER A 72 12.32 7.17 -6.30
N GLY A 73 12.05 7.83 -5.17
CA GLY A 73 10.99 8.81 -4.99
C GLY A 73 9.64 8.23 -4.53
N ASN A 74 9.56 6.92 -4.27
CA ASN A 74 8.39 6.30 -3.69
C ASN A 74 8.27 6.71 -2.22
N ASP A 75 7.05 6.89 -1.73
CA ASP A 75 6.81 7.00 -0.30
C ASP A 75 7.19 5.66 0.39
N THR A 76 7.58 5.74 1.65
CA THR A 76 7.89 4.60 2.52
C THR A 76 7.10 4.73 3.79
N TYR A 77 6.64 3.62 4.36
CA TYR A 77 5.94 3.67 5.64
C TYR A 77 6.92 3.82 6.81
N PRO A 78 6.53 4.53 7.88
CA PRO A 78 7.22 4.38 9.16
C PRO A 78 6.99 2.96 9.70
N THR A 79 8.00 2.44 10.40
CA THR A 79 7.98 1.09 10.98
C THR A 79 8.02 1.17 12.51
N ASP A 80 7.22 0.36 13.20
CA ASP A 80 7.28 0.23 14.65
C ASP A 80 8.52 -0.57 15.12
N LEU A 81 8.70 -0.71 16.43
CA LEU A 81 9.83 -1.46 17.01
C LEU A 81 9.78 -2.98 16.72
N HIS A 82 8.66 -3.49 16.22
CA HIS A 82 8.45 -4.89 15.88
C HIS A 82 8.60 -5.18 14.39
N GLY A 83 8.87 -4.15 13.57
CA GLY A 83 9.00 -4.30 12.13
C GLY A 83 7.69 -4.14 11.36
N ASN A 84 6.60 -3.70 12.00
CA ASN A 84 5.32 -3.47 11.31
C ASN A 84 5.25 -2.05 10.78
N GLU A 85 4.92 -1.91 9.50
CA GLU A 85 4.65 -0.62 8.88
C GLU A 85 3.30 -0.06 9.34
N PHE A 86 3.15 1.26 9.39
CA PHE A 86 1.86 1.86 9.73
C PHE A 86 1.58 3.14 8.96
N PRO A 87 0.32 3.39 8.57
CA PRO A 87 -0.02 4.60 7.84
C PRO A 87 -0.14 5.80 8.76
N ILE A 88 0.00 7.00 8.21
CA ILE A 88 -0.10 8.26 8.95
C ILE A 88 -1.58 8.57 9.21
N PRO A 89 -2.02 8.69 10.48
CA PRO A 89 -3.40 9.03 10.81
C PRO A 89 -3.74 10.46 10.38
N VAL A 90 -4.93 10.64 9.79
CA VAL A 90 -5.47 11.95 9.42
C VAL A 90 -6.29 12.49 10.59
N LYS A 91 -5.68 13.40 11.36
CA LYS A 91 -6.27 13.98 12.57
C LYS A 91 -7.68 14.52 12.30
N GLY A 92 -8.64 14.09 13.13
CA GLY A 92 -10.03 14.57 13.10
C GLY A 92 -10.95 13.82 12.14
N THR A 93 -10.45 12.87 11.34
CA THR A 93 -11.27 12.09 10.39
C THR A 93 -11.45 10.62 10.81
N GLY A 94 -10.58 10.10 11.68
CA GLY A 94 -10.47 8.66 11.93
C GLY A 94 -9.90 7.87 10.76
N GLY A 95 -9.58 8.52 9.63
CA GLY A 95 -8.98 7.92 8.45
C GLY A 95 -7.46 7.94 8.48
N PHE A 96 -6.88 7.28 7.48
CA PHE A 96 -5.44 7.14 7.30
C PHE A 96 -5.06 7.61 5.90
N MET A 97 -3.91 8.27 5.80
CA MET A 97 -3.27 8.54 4.52
C MET A 97 -2.39 7.35 4.19
N TYR A 98 -2.38 6.85 2.95
CA TYR A 98 -1.53 5.73 2.54
C TYR A 98 -0.32 6.23 1.74
N ALA A 99 0.78 5.50 1.82
CA ALA A 99 1.99 5.77 1.05
C ALA A 99 1.71 5.48 -0.43
N THR A 100 2.33 6.25 -1.32
CA THR A 100 2.19 6.12 -2.76
C THR A 100 3.53 5.83 -3.45
N ASP A 101 3.49 5.02 -4.51
CA ASP A 101 4.63 4.93 -5.41
C ASP A 101 4.86 6.27 -6.16
N LYS A 102 5.98 6.39 -6.87
CA LYS A 102 6.32 7.57 -7.68
C LYS A 102 5.27 7.92 -8.74
N ASP A 103 4.44 6.96 -9.15
CA ASP A 103 3.41 7.14 -10.16
C ASP A 103 2.06 7.58 -9.53
N GLY A 104 1.94 7.50 -8.20
CA GLY A 104 0.83 7.95 -7.38
C GLY A 104 -0.12 6.83 -6.97
N ASN A 105 0.25 5.55 -7.12
CA ASN A 105 -0.57 4.43 -6.68
C ASN A 105 -0.36 4.17 -5.19
N ALA A 106 -1.44 4.18 -4.42
CA ALA A 106 -1.39 3.79 -3.02
C ALA A 106 -1.09 2.29 -2.88
N PHE A 107 -0.32 1.94 -1.85
CA PHE A 107 -0.09 0.55 -1.44
C PHE A 107 -0.39 0.39 0.06
N TYR A 108 -0.53 -0.84 0.52
CA TYR A 108 -0.80 -1.12 1.94
C TYR A 108 0.51 -1.18 2.72
N PRO A 109 0.51 -0.77 4.00
CA PRO A 109 1.59 -1.10 4.91
C PRO A 109 1.66 -2.63 5.12
N THR A 110 2.84 -3.16 5.43
CA THR A 110 3.07 -4.57 5.71
C THR A 110 3.41 -4.84 7.17
N ASP A 111 2.98 -6.00 7.69
CA ASP A 111 3.46 -6.50 8.97
C ASP A 111 4.91 -7.02 8.84
N ASN A 112 5.53 -7.36 9.96
CA ASN A 112 6.90 -7.89 9.97
C ASN A 112 7.08 -9.26 9.29
N THR A 113 5.99 -9.85 8.77
CA THR A 113 6.00 -11.09 7.98
C THR A 113 5.75 -10.85 6.49
N GLY A 114 5.55 -9.60 6.08
CA GLY A 114 5.23 -9.22 4.71
C GLY A 114 3.75 -9.32 4.34
N LYS A 115 2.85 -9.51 5.31
CA LYS A 115 1.40 -9.44 5.07
C LYS A 115 0.99 -7.98 4.91
N GLU A 116 0.28 -7.62 3.85
CA GLU A 116 -0.34 -6.29 3.74
C GLU A 116 -1.46 -6.12 4.80
N MET A 117 -1.47 -4.97 5.46
CA MET A 117 -2.35 -4.65 6.58
C MET A 117 -3.37 -3.58 6.20
N THR A 118 -4.61 -3.80 6.59
CA THR A 118 -5.70 -2.85 6.40
C THR A 118 -5.92 -1.99 7.65
N TYR A 119 -6.00 -0.68 7.48
CA TYR A 119 -6.30 0.28 8.55
C TYR A 119 -7.66 0.95 8.34
N GLY A 120 -8.61 0.26 7.73
CA GLY A 120 -9.93 0.79 7.40
C GLY A 120 -10.49 0.15 6.13
N LYS A 121 -11.01 0.99 5.23
CA LYS A 121 -11.50 0.54 3.92
C LYS A 121 -10.35 0.28 2.94
N TYR A 122 -10.71 -0.22 1.77
CA TYR A 122 -9.78 -0.39 0.67
C TYR A 122 -9.03 0.90 0.31
N ILE A 123 -7.82 0.74 -0.20
CA ILE A 123 -7.10 1.84 -0.84
C ILE A 123 -7.44 1.90 -2.32
N TYR A 124 -7.35 3.10 -2.87
CA TYR A 124 -7.58 3.35 -4.28
C TYR A 124 -6.26 3.63 -4.97
N LYS A 125 -6.05 2.97 -6.10
CA LYS A 125 -5.02 3.31 -7.08
C LYS A 125 -5.36 4.67 -7.71
N LYS A 126 -4.38 5.25 -8.40
CA LYS A 126 -4.53 6.58 -9.02
C LYS A 126 -5.63 6.63 -10.09
N ASP A 127 -5.86 5.52 -10.76
CA ASP A 127 -6.92 5.33 -11.76
C ASP A 127 -8.32 5.16 -11.14
N GLY A 128 -8.42 5.17 -9.81
CA GLY A 128 -9.68 5.00 -9.08
C GLY A 128 -10.05 3.55 -8.80
N TYR A 129 -9.26 2.58 -9.23
CA TYR A 129 -9.50 1.17 -8.92
C TYR A 129 -9.09 0.85 -7.48
N ILE A 130 -9.91 0.07 -6.79
CA ILE A 130 -9.54 -0.56 -5.53
C ILE A 130 -8.30 -1.43 -5.73
N LYS A 131 -7.38 -1.38 -4.75
CA LYS A 131 -6.38 -2.40 -4.52
C LYS A 131 -6.80 -3.21 -3.30
N TYR A 132 -6.80 -4.53 -3.42
CA TYR A 132 -6.99 -5.45 -2.30
C TYR A 132 -5.65 -5.69 -1.58
N PRO A 133 -5.66 -5.87 -0.25
CA PRO A 133 -4.47 -6.23 0.49
C PRO A 133 -4.03 -7.66 0.11
N LEU A 134 -2.74 -7.90 0.08
CA LEU A 134 -2.16 -9.22 -0.11
C LEU A 134 -1.85 -9.93 1.21
N ASN A 135 -2.21 -11.20 1.29
CA ASN A 135 -1.76 -12.06 2.38
C ASN A 135 -0.27 -12.42 2.26
N ARG A 136 0.25 -13.19 3.22
CA ARG A 136 1.67 -13.59 3.30
C ARG A 136 2.18 -14.38 2.09
N VAL A 137 1.30 -15.06 1.36
CA VAL A 137 1.71 -15.79 0.15
C VAL A 137 1.64 -14.93 -1.10
N GLY A 138 1.07 -13.73 -1.00
CA GLY A 138 0.92 -12.77 -2.09
C GLY A 138 -0.43 -12.86 -2.80
N HIS A 139 -1.44 -13.53 -2.23
CA HIS A 139 -2.79 -13.55 -2.80
C HIS A 139 -3.64 -12.42 -2.23
N PRO A 140 -4.56 -11.84 -3.03
CA PRO A 140 -5.48 -10.82 -2.53
C PRO A 140 -6.41 -11.39 -1.45
N GLU A 141 -6.71 -10.58 -0.45
CA GLU A 141 -7.76 -10.83 0.55
C GLU A 141 -8.96 -9.92 0.22
N TYR A 142 -10.06 -10.54 -0.20
CA TYR A 142 -11.32 -9.86 -0.43
C TYR A 142 -12.04 -9.61 0.90
N GLN A 143 -12.98 -8.66 0.93
CA GLN A 143 -13.93 -8.58 2.05
C GLN A 143 -14.82 -9.82 2.05
N THR A 144 -15.25 -10.22 3.24
CA THR A 144 -16.21 -11.31 3.42
C THR A 144 -17.60 -10.75 3.68
N ASP A 145 -18.62 -11.46 3.21
CA ASP A 145 -19.99 -11.25 3.65
C ASP A 145 -20.14 -11.69 5.11
N ASP A 146 -20.70 -10.84 5.97
CA ASP A 146 -20.82 -11.14 7.41
C ASP A 146 -21.78 -12.30 7.73
N THR A 147 -22.61 -12.71 6.77
CA THR A 147 -23.61 -13.79 6.94
C THR A 147 -23.09 -15.12 6.44
N THR A 148 -22.48 -15.15 5.26
CA THR A 148 -21.99 -16.39 4.64
C THR A 148 -20.50 -16.63 4.84
N ASN A 149 -19.76 -15.60 5.24
CA ASN A 149 -18.30 -15.60 5.31
C ASN A 149 -17.62 -15.89 3.95
N ASP A 150 -18.37 -15.79 2.84
CA ASP A 150 -17.82 -15.84 1.49
C ASP A 150 -17.15 -14.51 1.17
N GLU A 151 -16.00 -14.54 0.52
CA GLU A 151 -15.39 -13.36 -0.09
C GLU A 151 -16.32 -12.75 -1.15
N VAL A 152 -16.36 -11.42 -1.25
CA VAL A 152 -17.24 -10.70 -2.17
C VAL A 152 -16.45 -9.85 -3.16
N TYR A 153 -16.91 -9.86 -4.42
CA TYR A 153 -16.42 -8.96 -5.44
C TYR A 153 -16.94 -7.54 -5.22
N VAL A 154 -16.07 -6.56 -5.38
CA VAL A 154 -16.50 -5.17 -5.55
C VAL A 154 -16.67 -4.88 -7.03
N PHE A 155 -17.84 -4.36 -7.41
CA PHE A 155 -18.15 -3.94 -8.76
C PHE A 155 -17.85 -2.46 -8.97
N GLN A 156 -17.37 -2.13 -10.15
CA GLN A 156 -17.19 -0.78 -10.64
C GLN A 156 -18.53 -0.16 -11.05
N MET A 157 -18.54 1.16 -11.29
CA MET A 157 -19.74 1.88 -11.74
C MET A 157 -20.28 1.39 -13.08
N ASP A 158 -19.42 0.84 -13.94
CA ASP A 158 -19.79 0.27 -15.23
C ASP A 158 -20.24 -1.20 -15.14
N GLY A 159 -20.26 -1.78 -13.93
CA GLY A 159 -20.63 -3.16 -13.68
C GLY A 159 -19.50 -4.18 -13.86
N SER A 160 -18.29 -3.73 -14.22
CA SER A 160 -17.11 -4.59 -14.28
C SER A 160 -16.59 -4.95 -12.88
N ILE A 161 -15.84 -6.05 -12.78
CA ILE A 161 -15.28 -6.49 -11.50
C ILE A 161 -13.99 -5.73 -11.21
N ASN A 162 -13.87 -5.26 -9.96
CA ASN A 162 -12.58 -4.92 -9.43
C ASN A 162 -11.87 -6.19 -8.95
N TRP A 163 -10.98 -6.70 -9.80
CA TRP A 163 -10.23 -7.93 -9.52
C TRP A 163 -9.13 -7.71 -8.49
N GLY A 164 -9.08 -8.59 -7.50
CA GLY A 164 -7.89 -8.82 -6.69
C GLY A 164 -6.80 -9.43 -7.56
N VAL A 165 -5.59 -8.91 -7.43
CA VAL A 165 -4.42 -9.30 -8.22
C VAL A 165 -3.34 -9.78 -7.27
N ASP A 166 -2.76 -10.95 -7.52
CA ASP A 166 -1.65 -11.47 -6.72
C ASP A 166 -0.32 -10.76 -6.98
N LYS A 167 0.73 -11.12 -6.24
CA LYS A 167 2.07 -10.52 -6.39
C LYS A 167 2.70 -10.77 -7.77
N GLU A 168 2.26 -11.79 -8.50
CA GLU A 168 2.70 -12.09 -9.86
C GLU A 168 1.89 -11.33 -10.94
N GLY A 169 0.82 -10.64 -10.55
CA GLY A 169 -0.03 -9.90 -11.46
C GLY A 169 -1.24 -10.68 -11.99
N ASN A 170 -1.51 -11.89 -11.49
CA ASN A 170 -2.68 -12.66 -11.90
C ASN A 170 -3.91 -12.20 -11.14
N GLN A 171 -5.02 -12.01 -11.86
CA GLN A 171 -6.32 -11.85 -11.23
C GLN A 171 -6.72 -13.16 -10.55
N ARG A 172 -7.36 -13.06 -9.38
CA ARG A 172 -7.78 -14.21 -8.58
C ARG A 172 -9.28 -14.17 -8.34
N TYR A 173 -9.91 -15.33 -8.30
CA TYR A 173 -11.31 -15.43 -7.92
C TYR A 173 -11.47 -15.24 -6.40
N ALA A 174 -12.60 -14.66 -6.00
CA ALA A 174 -13.08 -14.69 -4.62
C ALA A 174 -13.42 -16.13 -4.21
N LYS A 175 -13.34 -16.41 -2.92
CA LYS A 175 -13.56 -17.73 -2.32
C LYS A 175 -14.80 -17.77 -1.45
N LYS A 176 -15.41 -18.94 -1.38
CA LYS A 176 -16.42 -19.26 -0.39
C LYS A 176 -15.78 -19.54 0.97
N GLU A 177 -16.58 -19.60 2.02
CA GLU A 177 -16.13 -19.97 3.36
C GLU A 177 -15.39 -21.32 3.37
N ASN A 178 -15.81 -22.27 2.52
CA ASN A 178 -15.16 -23.58 2.41
C ASN A 178 -13.80 -23.54 1.67
N GLY A 179 -13.37 -22.37 1.20
CA GLY A 179 -12.11 -22.16 0.48
C GLY A 179 -12.18 -22.37 -1.03
N ASP A 180 -13.31 -22.81 -1.58
CA ASP A 180 -13.49 -22.93 -3.02
C ASP A 180 -13.56 -21.55 -3.67
N GLU A 181 -12.74 -21.29 -4.68
CA GLU A 181 -12.89 -20.13 -5.54
C GLU A 181 -14.22 -20.21 -6.28
N TYR A 182 -14.82 -19.08 -6.67
CA TYR A 182 -16.07 -19.08 -7.43
C TYR A 182 -16.13 -18.00 -8.52
N TYR A 183 -16.80 -18.35 -9.62
CA TYR A 183 -17.02 -17.45 -10.74
C TYR A 183 -17.99 -16.32 -10.40
N PRO A 184 -17.72 -15.09 -10.86
CA PRO A 184 -18.66 -14.00 -10.70
C PRO A 184 -19.92 -14.22 -11.56
N ALA A 185 -21.06 -13.73 -11.06
CA ALA A 185 -22.36 -13.92 -11.71
C ALA A 185 -22.48 -13.22 -13.08
N ASN A 186 -21.67 -12.20 -13.36
CA ASN A 186 -21.68 -11.47 -14.63
C ASN A 186 -20.95 -12.21 -15.76
N GLY A 187 -20.35 -13.38 -15.49
CA GLY A 187 -19.68 -14.21 -16.48
C GLY A 187 -18.28 -13.74 -16.88
N GLU A 188 -17.69 -12.78 -16.15
CA GLU A 188 -16.29 -12.40 -16.36
C GLU A 188 -15.31 -13.48 -15.86
N PHE A 189 -14.11 -13.45 -16.44
CA PHE A 189 -13.03 -14.37 -16.11
C PHE A 189 -11.85 -13.60 -15.55
N ALA A 190 -11.23 -14.16 -14.50
CA ALA A 190 -9.93 -13.70 -14.08
C ALA A 190 -8.90 -14.03 -15.18
N CYS A 191 -7.93 -13.14 -15.39
CA CYS A 191 -6.85 -13.32 -16.35
C CYS A 191 -5.47 -13.18 -15.71
N ASP A 192 -4.47 -13.78 -16.34
CA ASP A 192 -3.06 -13.49 -16.07
C ASP A 192 -2.62 -12.16 -16.73
N PRO A 193 -1.39 -11.67 -16.49
CA PRO A 193 -0.88 -10.45 -17.13
C PRO A 193 -0.83 -10.48 -18.67
N SER A 194 -0.86 -11.67 -19.29
CA SER A 194 -0.92 -11.81 -20.76
C SER A 194 -2.35 -11.72 -21.31
N GLY A 195 -3.35 -11.68 -20.43
CA GLY A 195 -4.77 -11.71 -20.78
C GLY A 195 -5.34 -13.12 -20.94
N SER A 196 -4.60 -14.16 -20.56
CA SER A 196 -5.08 -15.54 -20.66
C SER A 196 -6.01 -15.87 -19.49
N PRO A 197 -7.18 -16.49 -19.75
CA PRO A 197 -8.15 -16.77 -18.71
C PRO A 197 -7.61 -17.78 -17.68
N GLN A 198 -7.90 -17.51 -16.42
CA GLN A 198 -7.70 -18.39 -15.29
C GLN A 198 -9.01 -19.12 -14.98
N TYR A 199 -8.92 -20.24 -14.27
CA TYR A 199 -10.09 -21.04 -13.89
C TYR A 199 -10.15 -21.19 -12.38
N ALA A 200 -11.37 -21.19 -11.85
CA ALA A 200 -11.62 -21.34 -10.43
C ALA A 200 -11.22 -22.74 -9.97
N ARG A 201 -10.73 -22.81 -8.74
CA ARG A 201 -10.30 -24.05 -8.09
C ARG A 201 -11.10 -24.34 -6.83
N THR A 202 -11.31 -25.61 -6.55
CA THR A 202 -11.76 -26.05 -5.22
C THR A 202 -10.65 -25.82 -4.19
N SER A 203 -11.02 -25.88 -2.92
CA SER A 203 -10.11 -25.86 -1.77
C SER A 203 -9.02 -26.95 -1.84
N ASP A 204 -9.32 -28.08 -2.47
CA ASP A 204 -8.38 -29.18 -2.72
C ASP A 204 -7.51 -28.96 -3.98
N GLY A 205 -7.74 -27.88 -4.73
CA GLY A 205 -6.95 -27.48 -5.89
C GLY A 205 -7.46 -28.00 -7.24
N GLU A 206 -8.63 -28.65 -7.29
CA GLU A 206 -9.22 -29.12 -8.54
C GLU A 206 -9.78 -27.94 -9.35
N VAL A 207 -9.38 -27.84 -10.62
CA VAL A 207 -9.92 -26.85 -11.54
C VAL A 207 -11.32 -27.25 -11.98
N TYR A 208 -12.25 -26.30 -11.98
CA TYR A 208 -13.57 -26.51 -12.54
C TYR A 208 -13.96 -25.34 -13.45
N PHE A 209 -14.76 -25.62 -14.47
CA PHE A 209 -15.17 -24.65 -15.48
C PHE A 209 -16.47 -23.96 -15.09
N PRO A 210 -16.71 -22.70 -15.51
CA PRO A 210 -17.98 -22.06 -15.23
C PRO A 210 -19.08 -22.86 -15.92
N TRP A 211 -20.25 -22.93 -15.28
CA TRP A 211 -21.41 -23.54 -15.91
C TRP A 211 -21.82 -22.69 -17.12
N MET A 212 -21.42 -23.10 -18.31
CA MET A 212 -21.92 -22.51 -19.55
C MET A 212 -23.32 -23.10 -19.81
N PRO A 213 -24.40 -22.28 -19.83
CA PRO A 213 -25.69 -22.75 -20.30
C PRO A 213 -25.53 -23.34 -21.70
N LYS A 214 -26.17 -24.50 -21.94
CA LYS A 214 -26.07 -25.31 -23.17
C LYS A 214 -26.44 -24.61 -24.50
N GLU A 215 -26.69 -23.30 -24.52
CA GLU A 215 -27.28 -22.58 -25.65
C GLU A 215 -26.43 -21.48 -26.28
N MET A 216 -25.11 -21.47 -26.12
CA MET A 216 -24.26 -20.82 -27.14
C MET A 216 -24.00 -21.79 -28.29
N LYS A 217 -25.01 -21.94 -29.15
CA LYS A 217 -24.78 -22.39 -30.53
C LYS A 217 -23.92 -21.33 -31.20
N VAL A 218 -22.65 -21.65 -31.44
CA VAL A 218 -21.83 -20.97 -32.44
C VAL A 218 -22.56 -21.14 -33.78
N ILE A 219 -23.05 -20.03 -34.33
CA ILE A 219 -23.46 -19.92 -35.73
C ILE A 219 -22.25 -19.41 -36.50
#